data_AF-A0A522YJ45-F1
#
_entry.id   AF-A0A522YJ45-F1
#
_cell.length_a   1.000
_cell.length_b   1.000
_cell.length_c   1.000
_cell.angle_alpha   90.00
_cell.angle_beta   90.00
_cell.angle_gamma   90.00
#
_symmetry.space_group_name_H-M   'P 1'
#
loop_
_entity.id
_entity.type
_entity.pdbx_description
1 polymer ?
#
loop_
_entity_poly.entity_id
_entity_poly.type
_entity_poly.pdbx_seq_one_letter_code
_entity_poly.pdbx_strand_id
1 'polypeptide(L)'
;MRGWLALLLAAAPAAALDPVPLQQTAGSKLREVWAQARGKYPDAKLLSITGATGADGRVRCSPTAPFQSGWRLTFYSPAADEFVMMAECGGAIAGPLRQLRSHADEMAKLTISGKFIDSDTALKTLAKAGVDLAAVETKTPGKRAFSLQLARLDDARFKDHPPVWRVNGGGDSWVVDAVHNEKFNPERYGLDFTVQLASAIANSETLAARPKKADVYSARTDLEKVLAYAREHFPEANLMAVEGLVDAWGASMCIGPGDGWAYYFYNPRRRDFEVLFSCKGFVGPGPARNIPVDLARHEPVTGPWVDSDTVIDAVLVTHGDAFNETMGSRFTRKATALLRQYKAPPFTDPALWKVRMLWELSIGRTVFRFDAVNGRLLDVR
;
A
#
# COMPACT_ATOMS: atom_id res chain seq x y z
N MET A 1 42.64 71.07 15.30
CA MET A 1 43.08 69.69 15.00
C MET A 1 42.20 68.73 15.77
N ARG A 2 41.75 67.66 15.09
CA ARG A 2 40.72 66.70 15.50
C ARG A 2 41.23 65.78 16.61
N GLY A 3 40.51 65.69 17.72
CA GLY A 3 40.66 64.64 18.73
C GLY A 3 39.38 63.80 18.76
N TRP A 4 39.45 62.58 18.24
CA TRP A 4 38.36 61.60 18.29
C TRP A 4 38.43 60.85 19.63
N LEU A 5 37.40 60.97 20.47
CA LEU A 5 37.14 60.01 21.54
C LEU A 5 36.17 58.95 21.00
N ALA A 6 36.65 57.73 20.84
CA ALA A 6 35.85 56.56 20.51
C ALA A 6 35.25 55.98 21.81
N LEU A 7 33.92 56.05 21.94
CA LEU A 7 33.16 55.37 22.99
C LEU A 7 32.96 53.91 22.56
N LEU A 8 33.63 52.97 23.21
CA LEU A 8 33.39 51.53 23.08
C LEU A 8 32.16 51.13 23.91
N LEU A 9 30.99 51.04 23.26
CA LEU A 9 29.84 50.33 23.80
C LEU A 9 30.10 48.81 23.70
N ALA A 10 30.32 48.17 24.85
CA ALA A 10 30.28 46.72 24.97
C ALA A 10 28.82 46.24 24.87
N ALA A 11 28.38 45.90 23.67
CA ALA A 11 27.17 45.11 23.47
C ALA A 11 27.51 43.64 23.76
N ALA A 12 27.05 43.13 24.90
CA ALA A 12 27.01 41.70 25.13
C ALA A 12 26.11 41.06 24.04
N PRO A 13 26.50 39.92 23.44
CA PRO A 13 25.62 39.21 22.55
C PRO A 13 24.45 38.71 23.40
N ALA A 14 23.28 39.32 23.22
CA ALA A 14 22.03 38.68 23.57
C ALA A 14 22.00 37.38 22.78
N ALA A 15 22.35 36.27 23.43
CA ALA A 15 22.03 34.95 22.94
C ALA A 15 20.51 34.94 22.82
N ALA A 16 20.04 35.12 21.58
CA ALA A 16 18.68 34.75 21.23
C ALA A 16 18.56 33.29 21.62
N LEU A 17 17.90 33.05 22.76
CA LEU A 17 17.27 31.77 23.04
C LEU A 17 16.30 31.59 21.88
N ASP A 18 16.74 30.87 20.84
CA ASP A 18 15.85 30.36 19.82
C ASP A 18 14.67 29.74 20.57
N PRO A 19 13.43 30.22 20.36
CA PRO A 19 12.29 29.59 21.01
C PRO A 19 12.34 28.12 20.59
N VAL A 20 12.50 27.24 21.59
CA VAL A 20 12.44 25.78 21.40
C VAL A 20 11.34 25.52 20.38
N PRO A 21 11.65 24.93 19.21
CA PRO A 21 10.65 24.81 18.16
C PRO A 21 9.46 24.09 18.77
N LEU A 22 8.32 24.78 18.87
CA LEU A 22 7.05 24.16 19.25
C LEU A 22 6.95 22.91 18.40
N GLN A 23 6.92 21.75 19.05
CA GLN A 23 6.91 20.48 18.34
C GLN A 23 5.58 20.45 17.57
N GLN A 24 5.58 20.70 16.26
CA GLN A 24 4.35 20.79 15.44
C GLN A 24 3.83 19.40 15.04
N THR A 25 3.83 18.46 15.99
CA THR A 25 3.33 17.09 15.83
C THR A 25 1.84 17.01 16.17
N ALA A 26 1.18 15.94 15.75
CA ALA A 26 -0.27 15.79 15.89
C ALA A 26 -0.76 15.83 17.35
N GLY A 27 0.03 15.28 18.27
CA GLY A 27 -0.28 15.17 19.69
C GLY A 27 0.06 16.43 20.50
N SER A 28 0.84 17.36 19.95
CA SER A 28 1.44 18.49 20.67
C SER A 28 0.44 19.39 21.39
N LYS A 29 -0.76 19.55 20.79
CA LYS A 29 -1.86 20.38 21.29
C LYS A 29 -3.20 19.65 21.33
N LEU A 30 -3.18 18.33 21.25
CA LEU A 30 -4.40 17.51 21.23
C LEU A 30 -5.27 17.76 22.47
N ARG A 31 -4.67 17.92 23.65
CA ARG A 31 -5.42 18.16 24.89
C ARG A 31 -6.18 19.48 24.84
N GLU A 32 -5.54 20.56 24.40
CA GLU A 32 -6.17 21.88 24.27
C GLU A 32 -7.27 21.87 23.20
N VAL A 33 -7.01 21.26 22.04
CA VAL A 33 -8.01 21.13 20.96
C VAL A 33 -9.23 20.34 21.42
N TRP A 34 -9.01 19.23 22.13
CA TRP A 34 -10.10 18.40 22.64
C TRP A 34 -10.90 19.13 23.73
N ALA A 35 -10.24 19.87 24.62
CA ALA A 35 -10.92 20.70 25.61
C ALA A 35 -11.82 21.75 24.94
N GLN A 36 -11.35 22.40 23.88
CA GLN A 36 -12.14 23.37 23.12
C GLN A 36 -13.32 22.72 22.38
N ALA A 37 -13.12 21.55 21.77
CA ALA A 37 -14.22 20.78 21.18
C ALA A 37 -15.29 20.43 22.23
N ARG A 38 -14.86 20.00 23.43
CA ARG A 38 -15.74 19.63 24.54
C ARG A 38 -16.43 20.82 25.22
N GLY A 39 -15.92 22.04 25.03
CA GLY A 39 -16.61 23.25 25.49
C GLY A 39 -17.97 23.44 24.82
N LYS A 40 -18.10 23.07 23.53
CA LYS A 40 -19.37 23.12 22.79
C LYS A 40 -20.08 21.77 22.73
N TYR A 41 -19.34 20.66 22.65
CA TYR A 41 -19.87 19.30 22.55
C TYR A 41 -19.29 18.43 23.68
N PRO A 42 -19.86 18.45 24.90
CA PRO A 42 -19.26 17.87 26.10
C PRO A 42 -18.89 16.38 26.01
N ASP A 43 -19.57 15.65 25.12
CA ASP A 43 -19.43 14.23 24.84
C ASP A 43 -18.59 13.93 23.58
N ALA A 44 -17.96 14.95 22.98
CA ALA A 44 -17.15 14.79 21.77
C ALA A 44 -16.03 13.76 21.94
N LYS A 45 -16.05 12.75 21.07
CA LYS A 45 -15.07 11.66 20.98
C LYS A 45 -14.19 11.86 19.76
N LEU A 46 -12.88 11.67 19.90
CA LEU A 46 -11.94 11.79 18.79
C LEU A 46 -12.18 10.67 17.76
N LEU A 47 -12.28 11.02 16.48
CA LEU A 47 -12.40 10.08 15.37
C LEU A 47 -11.10 9.95 14.59
N SER A 48 -10.49 11.08 14.25
CA SER A 48 -9.27 11.07 13.46
C SER A 48 -8.44 12.33 13.62
N ILE A 49 -7.14 12.20 13.33
CA ILE A 49 -6.22 13.31 13.18
C ILE A 49 -5.57 13.19 11.80
N THR A 50 -5.58 14.28 11.03
CA THR A 50 -5.04 14.30 9.66
C THR A 50 -4.15 15.51 9.45
N GLY A 51 -3.05 15.33 8.72
CA GLY A 51 -2.13 16.41 8.46
C GLY A 51 -1.08 16.02 7.46
N ALA A 52 -0.37 17.02 6.98
CA ALA A 52 0.58 16.87 5.90
C ALA A 52 1.95 17.38 6.37
N THR A 53 2.95 16.51 6.38
CA THR A 53 4.17 16.64 7.18
C THR A 53 5.44 16.44 6.34
N GLY A 54 6.59 16.81 6.90
CA GLY A 54 7.91 16.37 6.45
C GLY A 54 8.29 14.99 7.03
N ALA A 55 9.49 14.50 6.73
CA ALA A 55 9.96 13.20 7.24
C ALA A 55 10.08 13.13 8.78
N ASP A 56 10.10 14.28 9.45
CA ASP A 56 10.15 14.42 10.90
C ASP A 56 8.77 14.39 11.59
N GLY A 57 7.69 14.28 10.81
CA GLY A 57 6.32 14.20 11.31
C GLY A 57 5.74 15.52 11.80
N ARG A 58 6.38 16.64 11.46
CA ARG A 58 5.90 17.98 11.75
C ARG A 58 5.13 18.55 10.58
N VAL A 59 3.98 19.17 10.85
CA VAL A 59 3.26 19.94 9.82
C VAL A 59 4.01 21.24 9.54
N ARG A 60 4.13 21.61 8.27
CA ARG A 60 4.58 22.96 7.88
C ARG A 60 3.35 23.84 7.74
N CYS A 61 2.92 24.42 8.86
CA CYS A 61 1.63 25.08 8.98
C CYS A 61 1.75 26.61 9.12
N SER A 62 0.66 27.31 8.79
CA SER A 62 0.50 28.75 8.97
C SER A 62 -0.52 29.01 10.08
N PRO A 63 -0.14 29.67 11.20
CA PRO A 63 -1.07 29.95 12.31
C PRO A 63 -2.29 30.79 11.90
N THR A 64 -2.18 31.57 10.83
CA THR A 64 -3.28 32.38 10.25
C THR A 64 -4.28 31.54 9.44
N ALA A 65 -3.92 30.30 9.09
CA ALA A 65 -4.74 29.41 8.28
C ALA A 65 -4.66 27.94 8.76
N PRO A 66 -5.08 27.63 10.01
CA PRO A 66 -4.92 26.30 10.59
C PRO A 66 -5.65 25.21 9.79
N PHE A 67 -6.85 25.49 9.26
CA PHE A 67 -7.58 24.50 8.46
C PHE A 67 -6.90 24.15 7.14
N GLN A 68 -6.11 25.06 6.55
CA GLN A 68 -5.47 24.86 5.26
C GLN A 68 -4.11 24.17 5.39
N SER A 69 -3.48 24.28 6.56
CA SER A 69 -2.06 23.97 6.71
C SER A 69 -1.64 23.30 8.00
N GLY A 70 -2.51 23.23 8.99
CA GLY A 70 -2.27 22.56 10.27
C GLY A 70 -2.79 21.13 10.33
N TRP A 71 -2.78 20.58 11.54
CA TRP A 71 -3.46 19.34 11.86
C TRP A 71 -4.96 19.57 11.90
N ARG A 72 -5.73 18.67 11.29
CA ARG A 72 -7.19 18.64 11.35
C ARG A 72 -7.61 17.48 12.24
N LEU A 73 -8.40 17.79 13.25
CA LEU A 73 -8.91 16.83 14.22
C LEU A 73 -10.41 16.73 14.04
N THR A 74 -10.90 15.52 13.76
CA THR A 74 -12.34 15.26 13.65
C THR A 74 -12.82 14.58 14.92
N PHE A 75 -13.95 15.07 15.46
CA PHE A 75 -14.65 14.49 16.60
C PHE A 75 -16.10 14.16 16.21
N TYR A 76 -16.72 13.26 16.95
CA TYR A 76 -18.14 12.94 16.89
C TYR A 76 -18.78 13.16 18.26
N SER A 77 -19.93 13.84 18.28
CA SER A 77 -20.77 14.03 19.47
C SER A 77 -22.00 13.13 19.34
N PRO A 78 -22.05 11.99 20.05
CA PRO A 78 -23.21 11.10 20.03
C PRO A 78 -24.53 11.76 20.44
N ALA A 79 -24.51 12.66 21.42
CA ALA A 79 -25.70 13.32 21.95
C ALA A 79 -26.30 14.33 20.96
N ALA A 80 -25.45 15.02 20.19
CA ALA A 80 -25.88 15.92 19.13
C ALA A 80 -26.05 15.22 17.77
N ASP A 81 -25.56 13.98 17.65
CA ASP A 81 -25.32 13.28 16.39
C ASP A 81 -24.59 14.16 15.35
N GLU A 82 -23.55 14.89 15.77
CA GLU A 82 -22.80 15.80 14.90
C GLU A 82 -21.32 15.41 14.77
N PHE A 83 -20.81 15.52 13.54
CA PHE A 83 -19.37 15.50 13.26
C PHE A 83 -18.82 16.91 13.30
N VAL A 84 -17.73 17.09 14.03
CA VAL A 84 -17.11 18.41 14.22
C VAL A 84 -15.63 18.34 13.92
N MET A 85 -15.13 19.36 13.24
CA MET A 85 -13.74 19.49 12.88
C MET A 85 -13.13 20.67 13.60
N MET A 86 -11.98 20.42 14.22
CA MET A 86 -11.06 21.41 14.73
C MET A 86 -9.80 21.42 13.86
N ALA A 87 -9.07 22.52 13.86
CA ALA A 87 -7.73 22.55 13.31
C ALA A 87 -6.75 23.22 14.27
N GLU A 88 -5.50 22.79 14.23
CA GLU A 88 -4.43 23.31 15.08
C GLU A 88 -3.15 23.54 14.27
N CYS A 89 -2.51 24.67 14.53
CA CYS A 89 -1.21 24.98 13.99
C CYS A 89 -0.37 25.81 14.96
N GLY A 90 0.69 25.23 15.51
CA GLY A 90 1.67 25.94 16.34
C GLY A 90 1.06 26.62 17.56
N GLY A 91 -0.01 26.05 18.12
CA GLY A 91 -0.79 26.60 19.23
C GLY A 91 -2.03 27.42 18.82
N ALA A 92 -2.17 27.81 17.56
CA ALA A 92 -3.39 28.45 17.06
C ALA A 92 -4.46 27.38 16.77
N ILE A 93 -5.59 27.43 17.49
CA ILE A 93 -6.71 26.49 17.34
C ILE A 93 -7.88 27.18 16.66
N ALA A 94 -8.43 26.56 15.62
CA ALA A 94 -9.60 27.02 14.88
C ALA A 94 -10.74 25.98 14.91
N GLY A 95 -11.99 26.46 14.79
CA GLY A 95 -13.20 25.65 14.91
C GLY A 95 -13.97 25.90 16.21
N PRO A 96 -15.00 25.08 16.52
CA PRO A 96 -15.46 23.91 15.78
C PRO A 96 -16.23 24.26 14.50
N LEU A 97 -15.93 23.56 13.40
CA LEU A 97 -16.73 23.56 12.17
C LEU A 97 -17.55 22.27 12.10
N ARG A 98 -18.84 22.38 11.81
CA ARG A 98 -19.67 21.18 11.53
C ARG A 98 -19.20 20.55 10.22
N GLN A 99 -18.95 19.25 10.23
CA GLN A 99 -18.57 18.49 9.05
C GLN A 99 -19.80 17.76 8.50
N LEU A 100 -20.08 17.95 7.21
CA LEU A 100 -21.10 17.17 6.52
C LEU A 100 -20.53 15.78 6.25
N ARG A 101 -21.05 14.77 6.94
CA ARG A 101 -20.75 13.34 6.71
C ARG A 101 -22.06 12.56 6.69
N SER A 102 -22.05 11.42 6.01
CA SER A 102 -23.17 10.48 6.06
C SER A 102 -23.32 9.92 7.48
N HIS A 103 -24.52 10.03 8.05
CA HIS A 103 -24.83 9.50 9.38
C HIS A 103 -25.10 7.99 9.36
N ALA A 104 -25.34 7.42 8.17
CA ALA A 104 -25.66 6.01 7.97
C ALA A 104 -24.43 5.09 8.02
N ASP A 105 -23.23 5.66 8.00
CA ASP A 105 -21.99 4.91 8.03
C ASP A 105 -21.50 4.76 9.49
N GLU A 106 -21.82 3.62 10.10
CA GLU A 106 -21.36 3.31 11.46
C GLU A 106 -19.83 3.21 11.56
N MET A 107 -19.14 2.87 10.46
CA MET A 107 -17.68 2.85 10.43
C MET A 107 -17.09 4.27 10.49
N ALA A 108 -17.81 5.26 9.96
CA ALA A 108 -17.44 6.66 10.10
C ALA A 108 -17.50 7.18 11.56
N LYS A 109 -18.11 6.42 12.49
CA LYS A 109 -18.23 6.75 13.92
C LYS A 109 -17.21 6.02 14.80
N LEU A 110 -16.24 5.31 14.22
CA LEU A 110 -15.19 4.61 14.97
C LEU A 110 -14.26 5.60 15.70
N THR A 111 -14.37 5.64 17.03
CA THR A 111 -13.62 6.59 17.87
C THR A 111 -12.28 6.06 18.34
N ILE A 112 -11.26 6.91 18.33
CA ILE A 112 -9.95 6.64 18.91
C ILE A 112 -9.99 6.93 20.41
N SER A 113 -9.48 6.01 21.20
CA SER A 113 -9.33 6.16 22.65
C SER A 113 -8.04 5.49 23.12
N GLY A 114 -7.62 5.83 24.35
CA GLY A 114 -6.42 5.27 24.96
C GLY A 114 -5.13 5.98 24.52
N LYS A 115 -4.00 5.31 24.77
CA LYS A 115 -2.66 5.83 24.45
C LYS A 115 -2.28 5.40 23.04
N PHE A 116 -1.81 6.35 22.25
CA PHE A 116 -1.26 6.12 20.91
C PHE A 116 0.01 6.96 20.71
N ILE A 117 0.86 6.51 19.78
CA ILE A 117 2.07 7.22 19.37
C ILE A 117 1.73 8.48 18.56
N ASP A 118 2.61 9.47 18.61
CA ASP A 118 2.46 10.71 17.83
C ASP A 118 3.02 10.55 16.39
N SER A 119 2.78 11.56 15.55
CA SER A 119 3.12 11.57 14.12
C SER A 119 4.61 11.42 13.83
N ASP A 120 5.48 12.02 14.65
CA ASP A 120 6.94 11.88 14.52
C ASP A 120 7.41 10.46 14.82
N THR A 121 6.78 9.83 15.82
CA THR A 121 7.08 8.48 16.27
C THR A 121 6.60 7.47 15.23
N ALA A 122 5.44 7.70 14.61
CA ALA A 122 4.96 6.88 13.50
C ALA A 122 5.97 6.85 12.32
N LEU A 123 6.49 8.01 11.91
CA LEU A 123 7.50 8.07 10.85
C LEU A 123 8.84 7.45 11.29
N LYS A 124 9.31 7.68 12.52
CA LYS A 124 10.51 6.99 13.06
C LYS A 124 10.36 5.47 13.01
N THR A 125 9.16 4.95 13.27
CA THR A 125 8.87 3.52 13.19
C THR A 125 8.95 2.99 11.78
N LEU A 126 8.47 3.74 10.78
CA LEU A 126 8.66 3.38 9.37
C LEU A 126 10.13 3.41 8.96
N ALA A 127 10.88 4.43 9.38
CA ALA A 127 12.33 4.50 9.12
C ALA A 127 13.08 3.30 9.72
N LYS A 128 12.74 2.92 10.97
CA LYS A 128 13.29 1.72 11.63
C LYS A 128 12.92 0.43 10.89
N ALA A 129 11.75 0.39 10.25
CA ALA A 129 11.29 -0.72 9.42
C ALA A 129 11.90 -0.73 8.00
N GLY A 130 12.85 0.17 7.70
CA GLY A 130 13.59 0.21 6.43
C GLY A 130 13.02 1.15 5.37
N VAL A 131 12.03 1.99 5.69
CA VAL A 131 11.50 2.98 4.74
C VAL A 131 12.46 4.18 4.67
N ASP A 132 12.97 4.47 3.47
CA ASP A 132 13.82 5.65 3.23
C ASP A 132 12.97 6.93 3.09
N LEU A 133 12.64 7.53 4.23
CA LEU A 133 11.82 8.74 4.28
C LEU A 133 12.49 9.95 3.61
N ALA A 134 13.83 10.03 3.64
CA ALA A 134 14.58 11.12 3.02
C ALA A 134 14.52 11.03 1.49
N ALA A 135 14.61 9.82 0.93
CA ALA A 135 14.41 9.61 -0.50
C ALA A 135 12.98 9.94 -0.96
N VAL A 136 11.97 9.75 -0.11
CA VAL A 136 10.58 10.14 -0.42
C VAL A 136 10.42 11.67 -0.36
N GLU A 137 10.97 12.32 0.67
CA GLU A 137 10.91 13.77 0.80
C GLU A 137 11.65 14.50 -0.33
N THR A 138 12.83 14.01 -0.74
CA THR A 138 13.62 14.58 -1.85
C THR A 138 12.94 14.44 -3.22
N LYS A 139 12.12 13.41 -3.44
CA LYS A 139 11.28 13.27 -4.65
C LYS A 139 10.11 14.25 -4.66
N THR A 140 9.86 14.95 -3.55
CA THR A 140 8.74 15.86 -3.36
C THR A 140 9.20 17.23 -2.82
N PRO A 141 10.21 17.91 -3.43
CA PRO A 141 10.83 19.09 -2.85
C PRO A 141 9.82 20.22 -2.61
N GLY A 142 9.85 20.82 -1.42
CA GLY A 142 8.99 21.95 -1.05
C GLY A 142 7.52 21.60 -0.79
N LYS A 143 7.14 20.33 -0.90
CA LYS A 143 5.77 19.85 -0.61
C LYS A 143 5.71 19.16 0.74
N ARG A 144 4.50 19.10 1.31
CA ARG A 144 4.17 18.25 2.46
C ARG A 144 4.31 16.79 2.01
N ALA A 145 5.51 16.23 2.15
CA ALA A 145 5.93 14.99 1.52
C ALA A 145 5.09 13.79 1.96
N PHE A 146 4.57 13.83 3.18
CA PHE A 146 3.75 12.78 3.75
C PHE A 146 2.38 13.30 4.15
N SER A 147 1.32 12.57 3.81
CA SER A 147 -0.01 12.74 4.39
C SER A 147 -0.21 11.68 5.47
N LEU A 148 -0.46 12.10 6.69
CA LEU A 148 -0.67 11.23 7.83
C LEU A 148 -2.13 11.29 8.26
N GLN A 149 -2.68 10.13 8.60
CA GLN A 149 -4.00 9.98 9.19
C GLN A 149 -3.94 8.99 10.34
N LEU A 150 -4.22 9.46 11.56
CA LEU A 150 -4.58 8.60 12.68
C LEU A 150 -6.08 8.37 12.64
N ALA A 151 -6.50 7.11 12.59
CA ALA A 151 -7.90 6.68 12.66
C ALA A 151 -7.95 5.23 13.17
N ARG A 152 -9.12 4.75 13.58
CA ARG A 152 -9.34 3.31 13.63
C ARG A 152 -9.36 2.74 12.21
N LEU A 153 -8.79 1.56 12.04
CA LEU A 153 -8.76 0.86 10.78
C LEU A 153 -10.17 0.37 10.46
N ASP A 154 -10.80 1.06 9.52
CA ASP A 154 -12.10 0.71 8.96
C ASP A 154 -11.94 -0.48 8.01
N ASP A 155 -12.01 -1.67 8.58
CA ASP A 155 -11.95 -2.95 7.90
C ASP A 155 -12.75 -3.96 8.71
N ALA A 156 -13.83 -4.46 8.10
CA ALA A 156 -14.81 -5.34 8.75
C ALA A 156 -14.23 -6.67 9.25
N ARG A 157 -13.01 -7.04 8.82
CA ARG A 157 -12.33 -8.24 9.30
C ARG A 157 -11.89 -8.09 10.76
N PHE A 158 -11.59 -6.88 11.21
CA PHE A 158 -11.19 -6.64 12.60
C PHE A 158 -12.41 -6.39 13.46
N LYS A 159 -12.69 -7.31 14.38
CA LYS A 159 -13.74 -7.13 15.38
C LYS A 159 -13.59 -5.84 16.19
N ASP A 160 -12.35 -5.52 16.57
CA ASP A 160 -12.03 -4.40 17.46
C ASP A 160 -11.34 -3.22 16.77
N HIS A 161 -11.34 -3.15 15.42
CA HIS A 161 -10.85 -2.02 14.60
C HIS A 161 -9.64 -1.25 15.19
N PRO A 162 -8.40 -1.69 14.97
CA PRO A 162 -7.23 -1.13 15.65
C PRO A 162 -6.95 0.33 15.28
N PRO A 163 -6.50 1.18 16.22
CA PRO A 163 -6.02 2.52 15.90
C PRO A 163 -4.67 2.45 15.15
N VAL A 164 -4.60 3.08 14.00
CA VAL A 164 -3.42 3.06 13.12
C VAL A 164 -3.10 4.44 12.58
N TRP A 165 -1.81 4.67 12.35
CA TRP A 165 -1.35 5.74 11.48
C TRP A 165 -1.26 5.22 10.05
N ARG A 166 -2.09 5.75 9.15
CA ARG A 166 -1.91 5.65 7.71
C ARG A 166 -0.96 6.76 7.25
N VAL A 167 0.11 6.40 6.58
CA VAL A 167 1.15 7.30 6.09
C VAL A 167 1.25 7.14 4.58
N ASN A 168 0.91 8.20 3.85
CA ASN A 168 1.01 8.22 2.39
C ASN A 168 2.15 9.14 1.98
N GLY A 169 3.07 8.68 1.13
CA GLY A 169 4.20 9.48 0.65
C GLY A 169 4.52 9.17 -0.81
N GLY A 170 4.50 10.19 -1.67
CA GLY A 170 4.65 9.99 -3.12
C GLY A 170 3.55 9.09 -3.69
N GLY A 171 3.90 7.84 -4.01
CA GLY A 171 2.96 6.81 -4.49
C GLY A 171 2.90 5.57 -3.61
N ASP A 172 3.47 5.64 -2.40
CA ASP A 172 3.49 4.56 -1.43
C ASP A 172 2.52 4.86 -0.28
N SER A 173 1.98 3.81 0.32
CA SER A 173 1.10 3.84 1.49
C SER A 173 1.63 2.86 2.54
N TRP A 174 1.70 3.29 3.79
CA TRP A 174 2.14 2.47 4.91
C TRP A 174 1.18 2.59 6.08
N VAL A 175 1.11 1.53 6.90
CA VAL A 175 0.30 1.49 8.11
C VAL A 175 1.19 1.17 9.30
N VAL A 176 1.10 2.01 10.34
CA VAL A 176 1.81 1.85 11.60
C VAL A 176 0.78 1.60 12.70
N ASP A 177 1.04 0.59 13.53
CA ASP A 177 0.25 0.33 14.72
C ASP A 177 0.44 1.49 15.72
N ALA A 178 -0.63 2.23 15.97
CA ALA A 178 -0.54 3.42 16.79
C ALA A 178 -0.34 3.10 18.28
N VAL A 179 -0.59 1.87 18.72
CA VAL A 179 -0.47 1.44 20.13
C VAL A 179 0.86 0.73 20.37
N HIS A 180 1.27 -0.16 19.47
CA HIS A 180 2.44 -1.02 19.65
C HIS A 180 3.73 -0.43 19.08
N ASN A 181 3.66 0.70 18.38
CA ASN A 181 4.83 1.40 17.84
C ASN A 181 5.67 0.52 16.89
N GLU A 182 4.99 -0.21 16.02
CA GLU A 182 5.59 -1.09 15.01
C GLU A 182 4.86 -0.92 13.68
N LYS A 183 5.46 -1.41 12.58
CA LYS A 183 4.73 -1.57 11.32
C LYS A 183 3.52 -2.46 11.61
N PHE A 184 2.35 -2.07 11.12
CA PHE A 184 1.10 -2.73 11.48
C PHE A 184 1.16 -4.23 11.14
N ASN A 185 0.97 -5.07 12.17
CA ASN A 185 0.82 -6.51 12.04
C ASN A 185 -0.63 -6.90 12.38
N PRO A 186 -1.44 -7.31 11.38
CA PRO A 186 -2.84 -7.66 11.59
C PRO A 186 -3.07 -8.93 12.41
N GLU A 187 -2.09 -9.85 12.47
CA GLU A 187 -2.16 -11.08 13.29
C GLU A 187 -2.32 -10.77 14.77
N ARG A 188 -1.72 -9.66 15.21
CA ARG A 188 -1.87 -9.17 16.59
C ARG A 188 -3.32 -8.87 16.97
N TYR A 189 -4.16 -8.57 15.98
CA TYR A 189 -5.58 -8.27 16.14
C TYR A 189 -6.49 -9.43 15.73
N GLY A 190 -5.95 -10.66 15.76
CA GLY A 190 -6.73 -11.88 15.53
C GLY A 190 -6.96 -12.21 14.06
N LEU A 191 -6.33 -11.49 13.14
CA LEU A 191 -6.30 -11.87 11.72
C LEU A 191 -5.12 -12.78 11.44
N ASP A 192 -5.31 -14.08 11.61
CA ASP A 192 -4.34 -15.08 11.14
C ASP A 192 -4.38 -15.14 9.60
N PHE A 193 -3.36 -14.59 8.95
CA PHE A 193 -3.27 -14.57 7.48
C PHE A 193 -3.16 -15.96 6.87
N THR A 194 -2.50 -16.88 7.56
CA THR A 194 -2.38 -18.27 7.14
C THR A 194 -3.72 -19.00 7.16
N VAL A 195 -4.57 -18.72 8.17
CA VAL A 195 -5.92 -19.31 8.28
C VAL A 195 -6.91 -18.64 7.33
N GLN A 196 -6.91 -17.30 7.21
CA GLN A 196 -7.82 -16.62 6.29
C GLN A 196 -7.54 -16.95 4.83
N LEU A 197 -6.27 -17.17 4.48
CA LEU A 197 -5.93 -17.55 3.12
C LEU A 197 -6.22 -19.03 2.84
N ALA A 198 -5.95 -19.93 3.78
CA ALA A 198 -6.35 -21.33 3.66
C ALA A 198 -7.87 -21.46 3.57
N SER A 199 -8.63 -20.65 4.32
CA SER A 199 -10.10 -20.59 4.23
C SER A 199 -10.60 -19.89 2.96
N ALA A 200 -9.93 -18.85 2.44
CA ALA A 200 -10.29 -18.21 1.18
C ALA A 200 -10.01 -19.10 -0.04
N ILE A 201 -8.93 -19.88 0.01
CA ILE A 201 -8.60 -20.91 -1.01
C ILE A 201 -9.54 -22.12 -0.87
N ALA A 202 -9.88 -22.55 0.35
CA ALA A 202 -10.83 -23.64 0.58
C ALA A 202 -12.29 -23.26 0.23
N ASN A 203 -12.65 -21.98 0.35
CA ASN A 203 -13.95 -21.44 -0.06
C ASN A 203 -13.96 -20.96 -1.53
N SER A 204 -13.07 -21.48 -2.39
CA SER A 204 -12.95 -21.10 -3.80
C SER A 204 -14.26 -21.22 -4.60
N GLU A 205 -15.26 -21.92 -4.10
CA GLU A 205 -16.60 -21.98 -4.69
C GLU A 205 -17.32 -20.62 -4.74
N THR A 206 -17.09 -19.73 -3.77
CA THR A 206 -17.70 -18.39 -3.78
C THR A 206 -16.95 -17.39 -4.68
N LEU A 207 -15.68 -17.65 -4.98
CA LEU A 207 -14.86 -16.83 -5.88
C LEU A 207 -14.98 -17.24 -7.36
N ALA A 208 -15.20 -18.54 -7.63
CA ALA A 208 -15.61 -19.04 -8.94
C ALA A 208 -16.95 -18.45 -9.43
N ALA A 209 -17.77 -17.93 -8.51
CA ALA A 209 -19.05 -17.28 -8.79
C ALA A 209 -18.95 -15.76 -9.06
N ARG A 210 -17.74 -15.17 -9.02
CA ARG A 210 -17.57 -13.73 -9.31
C ARG A 210 -17.86 -13.46 -10.78
N PRO A 211 -18.70 -12.46 -11.12
CA PRO A 211 -18.95 -12.11 -12.51
C PRO A 211 -17.65 -11.58 -13.14
N LYS A 212 -17.02 -12.42 -13.94
CA LYS A 212 -15.90 -12.01 -14.80
C LYS A 212 -16.46 -11.07 -15.85
N LYS A 213 -15.72 -9.99 -16.13
CA LYS A 213 -16.02 -9.15 -17.30
C LYS A 213 -15.93 -10.05 -18.55
N ALA A 214 -16.83 -9.88 -19.51
CA ALA A 214 -16.74 -10.58 -20.77
C ALA A 214 -15.32 -10.40 -21.36
N ASP A 215 -14.76 -11.47 -21.94
CA ASP A 215 -13.43 -11.50 -22.57
C ASP A 215 -12.20 -11.41 -21.64
N VAL A 216 -12.35 -11.75 -20.36
CA VAL A 216 -11.25 -11.92 -19.40
C VAL A 216 -10.88 -13.40 -19.27
N TYR A 217 -9.63 -13.76 -19.53
CA TYR A 217 -9.14 -15.14 -19.59
C TYR A 217 -7.96 -15.36 -18.66
N SER A 218 -7.97 -16.45 -17.88
CA SER A 218 -6.89 -16.80 -16.96
C SER A 218 -5.68 -17.41 -17.68
N ALA A 219 -4.54 -17.49 -16.99
CA ALA A 219 -3.31 -18.09 -17.52
C ALA A 219 -3.47 -19.56 -17.94
N ARG A 220 -4.42 -20.29 -17.34
CA ARG A 220 -4.71 -21.67 -17.75
C ARG A 220 -5.64 -21.80 -18.93
N THR A 221 -6.45 -20.77 -19.24
CA THR A 221 -7.56 -20.91 -20.20
C THR A 221 -7.10 -21.40 -21.58
N ASP A 222 -5.98 -20.88 -22.09
CA ASP A 222 -5.43 -21.26 -23.40
C ASP A 222 -4.10 -22.03 -23.32
N LEU A 223 -3.67 -22.42 -22.11
CA LEU A 223 -2.36 -23.04 -21.88
C LEU A 223 -2.16 -24.30 -22.71
N GLU A 224 -3.17 -25.17 -22.81
CA GLU A 224 -3.05 -26.41 -23.59
C GLU A 224 -2.78 -26.13 -25.07
N LYS A 225 -3.45 -25.12 -25.64
CA LYS A 225 -3.24 -24.69 -27.03
C LYS A 225 -1.85 -24.08 -27.20
N VAL A 226 -1.38 -23.29 -26.22
CA VAL A 226 -0.03 -22.72 -26.21
C VAL A 226 1.02 -23.82 -26.21
N LEU A 227 0.86 -24.81 -25.33
CA LEU A 227 1.76 -25.96 -25.24
C LEU A 227 1.73 -26.81 -26.51
N ALA A 228 0.55 -27.00 -27.13
CA ALA A 228 0.43 -27.70 -28.40
C ALA A 228 1.17 -26.96 -29.52
N TYR A 229 0.95 -25.65 -29.66
CA TYR A 229 1.64 -24.80 -30.63
C TYR A 229 3.16 -24.84 -30.43
N ALA A 230 3.62 -24.71 -29.18
CA ALA A 230 5.04 -24.76 -28.84
C ALA A 230 5.67 -26.11 -29.19
N ARG A 231 4.98 -27.24 -28.94
CA ARG A 231 5.49 -28.57 -29.32
C ARG A 231 5.62 -28.73 -30.83
N GLU A 232 4.70 -28.16 -31.60
CA GLU A 232 4.72 -28.25 -33.07
C GLU A 232 5.82 -27.38 -33.69
N HIS A 233 5.98 -26.15 -33.21
CA HIS A 233 6.87 -25.16 -33.83
C HIS A 233 8.26 -25.09 -33.16
N PHE A 234 8.34 -25.42 -31.88
CA PHE A 234 9.52 -25.29 -31.03
C PHE A 234 9.72 -26.51 -30.11
N PRO A 235 9.84 -27.75 -30.66
CA PRO A 235 9.79 -29.00 -29.90
C PRO A 235 10.86 -29.16 -28.81
N GLU A 236 11.99 -28.46 -28.93
CA GLU A 236 13.09 -28.48 -27.96
C GLU A 236 12.97 -27.39 -26.88
N ALA A 237 11.97 -26.51 -26.97
CA ALA A 237 11.82 -25.37 -26.08
C ALA A 237 11.02 -25.70 -24.81
N ASN A 238 11.42 -25.10 -23.69
CA ASN A 238 10.82 -25.35 -22.38
C ASN A 238 10.13 -24.10 -21.85
N LEU A 239 8.92 -24.23 -21.31
CA LEU A 239 8.22 -23.11 -20.68
C LEU A 239 8.99 -22.64 -19.44
N MET A 240 9.39 -21.38 -19.41
CA MET A 240 10.19 -20.77 -18.34
C MET A 240 9.40 -19.79 -17.47
N ALA A 241 8.41 -19.11 -18.05
CA ALA A 241 7.57 -18.15 -17.33
C ALA A 241 6.23 -17.95 -18.03
N VAL A 242 5.25 -17.47 -17.26
CA VAL A 242 3.95 -16.98 -17.74
C VAL A 242 3.72 -15.60 -17.16
N GLU A 243 3.43 -14.60 -18.00
CA GLU A 243 3.21 -13.22 -17.59
C GLU A 243 1.90 -12.69 -18.16
N GLY A 244 1.15 -11.94 -17.35
CA GLY A 244 -0.08 -11.30 -17.80
C GLY A 244 -0.33 -10.01 -17.04
N LEU A 245 -0.94 -9.05 -17.74
CA LEU A 245 -1.52 -7.88 -17.09
C LEU A 245 -2.81 -8.31 -16.41
N VAL A 246 -3.09 -7.83 -15.21
CA VAL A 246 -4.31 -8.23 -14.48
C VAL A 246 -4.93 -7.02 -13.78
N ASP A 247 -6.21 -7.15 -13.45
CA ASP A 247 -6.99 -6.16 -12.70
C ASP A 247 -7.92 -6.85 -11.68
N ALA A 248 -8.72 -6.03 -10.99
CA ALA A 248 -9.66 -6.51 -9.98
C ALA A 248 -10.77 -7.40 -10.57
N TRP A 249 -10.98 -7.39 -11.88
CA TRP A 249 -11.98 -8.15 -12.63
C TRP A 249 -11.41 -9.44 -13.23
N GLY A 250 -10.09 -9.62 -13.16
CA GLY A 250 -9.35 -10.79 -13.59
C GLY A 250 -8.22 -10.43 -14.54
N ALA A 251 -7.77 -11.39 -15.33
CA ALA A 251 -6.61 -11.25 -16.18
C ALA A 251 -6.80 -10.39 -17.46
N SER A 252 -5.71 -10.20 -18.20
CA SER A 252 -5.51 -9.18 -19.24
C SER A 252 -6.66 -9.06 -20.23
N MET A 253 -7.17 -7.83 -20.43
CA MET A 253 -8.07 -7.54 -21.55
C MET A 253 -7.40 -7.96 -22.87
N CYS A 254 -8.08 -8.82 -23.62
CA CYS A 254 -7.66 -9.33 -24.91
C CYS A 254 -8.19 -8.42 -26.03
N ILE A 255 -7.38 -7.43 -26.46
CA ILE A 255 -7.79 -6.43 -27.47
C ILE A 255 -7.24 -6.78 -28.87
N GLY A 256 -6.07 -7.40 -28.98
CA GLY A 256 -5.49 -7.84 -30.27
C GLY A 256 -4.42 -8.94 -30.18
N PRO A 257 -3.88 -9.38 -31.33
CA PRO A 257 -2.81 -10.38 -31.39
C PRO A 257 -1.50 -9.79 -30.82
N GLY A 258 -1.11 -10.27 -29.64
CA GLY A 258 0.00 -9.73 -28.84
C GLY A 258 -0.44 -9.13 -27.50
N ASP A 259 -1.75 -9.05 -27.25
CA ASP A 259 -2.32 -8.81 -25.93
C ASP A 259 -2.70 -10.14 -25.26
N GLY A 260 -3.00 -10.11 -23.96
CA GLY A 260 -3.39 -11.29 -23.18
C GLY A 260 -2.24 -11.82 -22.33
N TRP A 261 -2.05 -13.14 -22.34
CA TRP A 261 -0.98 -13.82 -21.59
C TRP A 261 0.21 -14.09 -22.47
N ALA A 262 1.41 -13.82 -21.97
CA ALA A 262 2.68 -14.15 -22.60
C ALA A 262 3.29 -15.39 -21.93
N TYR A 263 3.81 -16.31 -22.76
CA TYR A 263 4.45 -17.56 -22.35
C TYR A 263 5.84 -17.60 -22.95
N TYR A 264 6.84 -17.71 -22.09
CA TYR A 264 8.24 -17.59 -22.47
C TYR A 264 8.85 -18.97 -22.55
N PHE A 265 9.23 -19.40 -23.75
CA PHE A 265 9.85 -20.70 -24.00
C PHE A 265 11.34 -20.52 -24.29
N TYR A 266 12.20 -21.18 -23.52
CA TYR A 266 13.63 -21.18 -23.79
C TYR A 266 14.03 -22.40 -24.62
N ASN A 267 14.66 -22.16 -25.77
CA ASN A 267 15.25 -23.22 -26.59
C ASN A 267 16.76 -23.35 -26.28
N PRO A 268 17.21 -24.43 -25.62
CA PRO A 268 18.62 -24.59 -25.23
C PRO A 268 19.57 -24.78 -26.41
N ARG A 269 19.07 -25.31 -27.55
CA ARG A 269 19.88 -25.51 -28.76
C ARG A 269 20.16 -24.20 -29.47
N ARG A 270 19.16 -23.33 -29.58
CA ARG A 270 19.29 -21.99 -30.16
C ARG A 270 19.84 -20.96 -29.18
N ARG A 271 19.77 -21.26 -27.88
CA ARG A 271 20.09 -20.35 -26.77
C ARG A 271 19.27 -19.06 -26.83
N ASP A 272 18.02 -19.17 -27.22
CA ASP A 272 17.12 -18.03 -27.42
C ASP A 272 15.71 -18.32 -26.86
N PHE A 273 14.92 -17.25 -26.69
CA PHE A 273 13.54 -17.32 -26.23
C PHE A 273 12.54 -17.15 -27.36
N GLU A 274 11.56 -18.03 -27.39
CA GLU A 274 10.35 -17.90 -28.19
C GLU A 274 9.23 -17.43 -27.27
N VAL A 275 8.54 -16.35 -27.64
CA VAL A 275 7.43 -15.83 -26.83
C VAL A 275 6.13 -16.03 -27.56
N LEU A 276 5.23 -16.78 -26.92
CA LEU A 276 3.88 -17.03 -27.39
C LEU A 276 2.91 -16.17 -26.62
N PHE A 277 1.96 -15.57 -27.32
CA PHE A 277 0.85 -14.85 -26.73
C PHE A 277 -0.43 -15.67 -26.90
N SER A 278 -1.28 -15.67 -25.88
CA SER A 278 -2.62 -16.28 -25.95
C SER A 278 -3.72 -15.30 -25.60
N CYS A 279 -4.75 -15.28 -26.44
CA CYS A 279 -5.84 -14.31 -26.37
C CYS A 279 -7.08 -14.92 -27.06
N LYS A 280 -8.18 -15.19 -26.34
CA LYS A 280 -9.44 -15.71 -26.93
C LYS A 280 -9.26 -16.97 -27.78
N GLY A 281 -8.43 -17.92 -27.35
CA GLY A 281 -8.16 -19.12 -28.13
C GLY A 281 -7.21 -18.94 -29.31
N PHE A 282 -6.80 -17.70 -29.63
CA PHE A 282 -5.69 -17.45 -30.53
C PHE A 282 -4.38 -17.63 -29.78
N VAL A 283 -3.46 -18.35 -30.41
CA VAL A 283 -2.10 -18.56 -29.94
C VAL A 283 -1.16 -18.24 -31.09
N GLY A 284 -0.12 -17.45 -30.82
CA GLY A 284 0.89 -17.17 -31.83
C GLY A 284 2.09 -16.42 -31.27
N PRO A 285 3.17 -16.32 -32.05
CA PRO A 285 4.35 -15.57 -31.66
C PRO A 285 4.03 -14.07 -31.58
N GLY A 286 4.71 -13.36 -30.67
CA GLY A 286 4.57 -11.92 -30.55
C GLY A 286 5.84 -11.24 -30.02
N PRO A 287 5.97 -9.92 -30.21
CA PRO A 287 7.14 -9.19 -29.76
C PRO A 287 7.10 -8.97 -28.24
N ALA A 288 8.03 -9.58 -27.52
CA ALA A 288 8.28 -9.26 -26.11
C ALA A 288 9.40 -8.24 -25.99
N ARG A 289 9.14 -7.11 -25.33
CA ARG A 289 10.17 -6.08 -25.08
C ARG A 289 11.11 -6.45 -23.93
N ASN A 290 10.67 -7.36 -23.05
CA ASN A 290 11.43 -7.82 -21.90
C ASN A 290 11.13 -9.29 -21.67
N ILE A 291 12.18 -10.07 -21.33
CA ILE A 291 12.06 -11.47 -20.97
C ILE A 291 12.24 -11.57 -19.45
N PRO A 292 11.20 -11.94 -18.68
CA PRO A 292 11.24 -11.92 -17.22
C PRO A 292 11.99 -13.14 -16.63
N VAL A 293 12.91 -13.75 -17.40
CA VAL A 293 13.61 -14.99 -17.06
C VAL A 293 15.12 -14.74 -17.01
N ASP A 294 15.69 -14.98 -15.84
CA ASP A 294 17.14 -15.11 -15.64
C ASP A 294 17.53 -16.60 -15.63
N LEU A 295 18.27 -17.07 -16.64
CA LEU A 295 18.67 -18.48 -16.77
C LEU A 295 19.64 -18.95 -15.67
N ALA A 296 20.31 -18.05 -14.96
CA ALA A 296 21.12 -18.42 -13.81
C ALA A 296 20.23 -18.80 -12.61
N ARG A 297 19.07 -18.15 -12.48
CA ARG A 297 18.19 -18.27 -11.32
C ARG A 297 16.98 -19.15 -11.54
N HIS A 298 16.49 -19.23 -12.77
CA HIS A 298 15.24 -19.90 -13.12
C HIS A 298 15.47 -21.17 -13.92
N GLU A 299 14.51 -22.07 -13.82
CA GLU A 299 14.45 -23.34 -14.52
C GLU A 299 13.04 -23.52 -15.14
N PRO A 300 12.85 -24.52 -16.00
CA PRO A 300 11.54 -24.77 -16.60
C PRO A 300 10.44 -24.91 -15.56
N VAL A 301 9.26 -24.35 -15.86
CA VAL A 301 8.05 -24.53 -15.08
C VAL A 301 7.54 -25.95 -15.31
N THR A 302 7.64 -26.79 -14.28
CA THR A 302 7.27 -28.21 -14.33
C THR A 302 6.29 -28.58 -13.24
N GLY A 303 5.26 -29.37 -13.58
CA GLY A 303 4.27 -29.85 -12.61
C GLY A 303 3.05 -28.94 -12.47
N PRO A 304 2.13 -29.26 -11.54
CA PRO A 304 0.89 -28.52 -11.37
C PRO A 304 1.10 -27.19 -10.65
N TRP A 305 0.37 -26.16 -11.07
CA TRP A 305 0.36 -24.83 -10.44
C TRP A 305 -1.02 -24.20 -10.47
N VAL A 306 -1.48 -23.57 -9.39
CA VAL A 306 -2.81 -22.93 -9.30
C VAL A 306 -2.99 -21.84 -10.35
N ASP A 307 -4.22 -21.64 -10.81
CA ASP A 307 -4.50 -20.64 -11.85
C ASP A 307 -4.21 -19.22 -11.36
N SER A 308 -3.99 -18.31 -12.31
CA SER A 308 -3.78 -16.88 -12.01
C SER A 308 -4.93 -16.26 -11.23
N ASP A 309 -6.15 -16.73 -11.48
CA ASP A 309 -7.34 -16.21 -10.80
C ASP A 309 -7.32 -16.53 -9.31
N THR A 310 -6.82 -17.70 -8.92
CA THR A 310 -6.69 -18.09 -7.51
C THR A 310 -5.84 -17.08 -6.73
N VAL A 311 -4.73 -16.62 -7.31
CA VAL A 311 -3.85 -15.65 -6.65
C VAL A 311 -4.40 -14.22 -6.70
N ILE A 312 -5.09 -13.84 -7.78
CA ILE A 312 -5.76 -12.53 -7.88
C ILE A 312 -6.87 -12.44 -6.83
N ASP A 313 -7.71 -13.46 -6.75
CA ASP A 313 -8.84 -13.51 -5.82
C ASP A 313 -8.35 -13.53 -4.37
N ALA A 314 -7.25 -14.25 -4.07
CA ALA A 314 -6.60 -14.19 -2.77
C ALA A 314 -6.22 -12.76 -2.37
N VAL A 315 -5.64 -11.98 -3.28
CA VAL A 315 -5.31 -10.57 -3.02
C VAL A 315 -6.57 -9.71 -2.91
N LEU A 316 -7.60 -9.94 -3.72
CA LEU A 316 -8.85 -9.16 -3.62
C LEU A 316 -9.54 -9.33 -2.26
N VAL A 317 -9.59 -10.57 -1.75
CA VAL A 317 -10.20 -10.85 -0.44
C VAL A 317 -9.39 -10.24 0.70
N THR A 318 -8.06 -10.30 0.60
CA THR A 318 -7.18 -9.92 1.72
C THR A 318 -6.68 -8.47 1.66
N HIS A 319 -6.69 -7.87 0.48
CA HIS A 319 -6.09 -6.58 0.15
C HIS A 319 -6.88 -5.86 -0.97
N GLY A 320 -8.22 -5.92 -0.94
CA GLY A 320 -9.09 -5.28 -1.95
C GLY A 320 -8.79 -3.80 -2.18
N ASP A 321 -8.35 -3.08 -1.15
CA ASP A 321 -7.89 -1.69 -1.25
C ASP A 321 -6.68 -1.52 -2.17
N ALA A 322 -5.78 -2.51 -2.26
CA ALA A 322 -4.62 -2.44 -3.15
C ALA A 322 -5.04 -2.40 -4.63
N PHE A 323 -6.15 -3.05 -4.98
CA PHE A 323 -6.75 -2.89 -6.30
C PHE A 323 -7.48 -1.54 -6.44
N ASN A 324 -8.11 -1.02 -5.38
CA ASN A 324 -8.78 0.29 -5.39
C ASN A 324 -7.80 1.48 -5.54
N GLU A 325 -6.56 1.37 -5.04
CA GLU A 325 -5.48 2.35 -5.26
C GLU A 325 -5.18 2.58 -6.75
N THR A 326 -5.59 1.65 -7.62
CA THR A 326 -5.39 1.74 -9.07
C THR A 326 -6.62 2.25 -9.84
N MET A 327 -7.76 2.49 -9.18
CA MET A 327 -9.03 2.95 -9.80
C MET A 327 -9.20 4.48 -9.83
N GLY A 328 -8.10 5.23 -9.96
CA GLY A 328 -8.16 6.66 -10.24
C GLY A 328 -8.77 6.98 -11.61
N SER A 329 -9.20 8.23 -11.82
CA SER A 329 -9.96 8.74 -12.99
C SER A 329 -9.35 8.54 -14.39
N ARG A 330 -8.21 7.86 -14.48
CA ARG A 330 -7.62 7.35 -15.72
C ARG A 330 -7.29 5.87 -15.49
N PHE A 331 -7.98 4.97 -16.19
CA PHE A 331 -7.83 3.51 -16.21
C PHE A 331 -6.42 3.04 -16.67
N THR A 332 -5.33 3.57 -16.12
CA THR A 332 -3.98 3.41 -16.70
C THR A 332 -2.93 2.80 -15.79
N ARG A 333 -3.30 2.15 -14.67
CA ARG A 333 -2.31 1.38 -13.89
C ARG A 333 -2.78 -0.05 -13.65
N LYS A 334 -2.24 -0.94 -14.50
CA LYS A 334 -2.49 -2.38 -14.53
C LYS A 334 -1.59 -3.08 -13.49
N ALA A 335 -2.08 -4.13 -12.85
CA ALA A 335 -1.22 -5.05 -12.11
C ALA A 335 -0.57 -6.06 -13.07
N THR A 336 0.45 -6.77 -12.62
CA THR A 336 1.12 -7.82 -13.42
C THR A 336 1.25 -9.08 -12.60
N ALA A 337 0.81 -10.20 -13.16
CA ALA A 337 0.99 -11.52 -12.58
C ALA A 337 2.09 -12.27 -13.35
N LEU A 338 3.06 -12.83 -12.62
CA LEU A 338 4.21 -13.51 -13.20
C LEU A 338 4.45 -14.85 -12.50
N LEU A 339 4.36 -15.94 -13.24
CA LEU A 339 4.69 -17.29 -12.80
C LEU A 339 6.12 -17.66 -13.20
N ARG A 340 6.93 -18.12 -12.25
CA ARG A 340 8.30 -18.59 -12.50
C ARG A 340 8.68 -19.75 -11.60
N GLN A 341 9.62 -20.58 -12.05
CA GLN A 341 10.26 -21.60 -11.24
C GLN A 341 11.74 -21.27 -11.03
N TYR A 342 12.18 -21.28 -9.78
CA TYR A 342 13.53 -20.95 -9.34
C TYR A 342 14.33 -22.23 -9.07
N LYS A 343 15.61 -22.23 -9.46
CA LYS A 343 16.57 -23.30 -9.12
C LYS A 343 16.81 -23.40 -7.63
N ALA A 344 16.77 -22.26 -6.94
CA ALA A 344 16.86 -22.16 -5.49
C ALA A 344 15.78 -21.20 -4.97
N PRO A 345 15.14 -21.50 -3.84
CA PRO A 345 14.12 -20.64 -3.24
C PRO A 345 14.65 -19.21 -3.05
N PRO A 346 13.89 -18.17 -3.48
CA PRO A 346 14.32 -16.78 -3.37
C PRO A 346 14.03 -16.17 -1.99
N PHE A 347 13.93 -17.00 -0.94
CA PHE A 347 13.56 -16.61 0.41
C PHE A 347 14.72 -16.82 1.38
N THR A 348 14.84 -15.93 2.35
CA THR A 348 15.78 -16.05 3.47
C THR A 348 15.17 -16.81 4.66
N ASP A 349 13.85 -16.98 4.69
CA ASP A 349 13.14 -17.73 5.72
C ASP A 349 13.33 -19.26 5.52
N PRO A 350 13.89 -19.99 6.50
CA PRO A 350 14.03 -21.43 6.44
C PRO A 350 12.71 -22.19 6.22
N ALA A 351 11.57 -21.67 6.65
CA ALA A 351 10.27 -22.31 6.43
C ALA A 351 9.88 -22.36 4.95
N LEU A 352 10.46 -21.49 4.12
CA LEU A 352 10.14 -21.33 2.69
C LEU A 352 11.18 -21.94 1.75
N TRP A 353 12.25 -22.54 2.27
CA TRP A 353 13.35 -23.17 1.52
C TRP A 353 12.96 -24.34 0.58
N LYS A 354 11.71 -24.78 0.59
CA LYS A 354 11.21 -25.80 -0.34
C LYS A 354 10.36 -25.20 -1.46
N VAL A 355 9.97 -23.93 -1.33
CA VAL A 355 9.09 -23.28 -2.29
C VAL A 355 9.93 -22.68 -3.41
N ARG A 356 9.77 -23.23 -4.61
CA ARG A 356 10.57 -22.88 -5.79
C ARG A 356 9.76 -22.35 -6.95
N MET A 357 8.47 -22.66 -7.03
CA MET A 357 7.59 -22.14 -8.07
C MET A 357 6.69 -21.08 -7.47
N LEU A 358 6.69 -19.89 -8.05
CA LEU A 358 6.05 -18.71 -7.49
C LEU A 358 5.18 -18.00 -8.50
N TRP A 359 3.99 -17.62 -8.03
CA TRP A 359 3.23 -16.51 -8.61
C TRP A 359 3.67 -15.22 -7.91
N GLU A 360 4.05 -14.22 -8.68
CA GLU A 360 4.32 -12.87 -8.19
C GLU A 360 3.28 -11.93 -8.79
N LEU A 361 2.39 -11.39 -7.95
CA LEU A 361 1.42 -10.38 -8.34
C LEU A 361 1.94 -9.01 -7.91
N SER A 362 2.26 -8.17 -8.89
CA SER A 362 2.75 -6.81 -8.69
C SER A 362 1.62 -5.81 -8.89
N ILE A 363 1.30 -5.04 -7.86
CA ILE A 363 0.32 -3.95 -7.88
C ILE A 363 1.03 -2.66 -7.48
N GLY A 364 1.29 -1.79 -8.47
CA GLY A 364 2.12 -0.60 -8.24
C GLY A 364 3.54 -0.99 -7.85
N ARG A 365 3.91 -0.76 -6.59
CA ARG A 365 5.22 -1.15 -6.03
C ARG A 365 5.14 -2.35 -5.10
N THR A 366 3.93 -2.75 -4.72
CA THR A 366 3.70 -3.87 -3.82
C THR A 366 3.76 -5.17 -4.61
N VAL A 367 4.53 -6.14 -4.12
CA VAL A 367 4.64 -7.47 -4.74
C VAL A 367 4.15 -8.53 -3.75
N PHE A 368 3.07 -9.20 -4.12
CA PHE A 368 2.53 -10.35 -3.40
C PHE A 368 3.12 -11.62 -4.00
N ARG A 369 3.74 -12.48 -3.19
CA ARG A 369 4.31 -13.74 -3.67
C ARG A 369 3.56 -14.92 -3.11
N PHE A 370 3.18 -15.82 -4.00
CA PHE A 370 2.43 -17.03 -3.69
C PHE A 370 3.22 -18.26 -4.10
N ASP A 371 3.11 -19.32 -3.31
CA ASP A 371 3.48 -20.66 -3.74
C ASP A 371 2.56 -21.05 -4.88
N ALA A 372 3.14 -21.22 -6.07
CA ALA A 372 2.37 -21.53 -7.25
C ALA A 372 1.72 -22.91 -7.18
N VAL A 373 2.18 -23.84 -6.33
CA VAL A 373 1.64 -25.20 -6.26
C VAL A 373 0.29 -25.23 -5.55
N ASN A 374 0.14 -24.45 -4.47
CA ASN A 374 -1.04 -24.49 -3.60
C ASN A 374 -1.75 -23.14 -3.43
N GLY A 375 -1.23 -22.07 -4.03
CA GLY A 375 -1.81 -20.73 -3.98
C GLY A 375 -1.62 -19.99 -2.66
N ARG A 376 -0.79 -20.51 -1.74
CA ARG A 376 -0.52 -19.88 -0.44
C ARG A 376 0.38 -18.65 -0.60
N LEU A 377 -0.05 -17.51 -0.05
CA LEU A 377 0.73 -16.28 0.08
C LEU A 377 1.89 -16.52 1.04
N LEU A 378 3.07 -16.11 0.62
CA LEU A 378 4.33 -16.37 1.30
C LEU A 378 4.87 -15.09 1.92
N ASP A 379 4.90 -14.01 1.13
CA ASP A 379 5.30 -12.68 1.58
C ASP A 379 4.63 -11.58 0.76
N VAL A 380 4.70 -10.36 1.30
CA VAL A 380 4.30 -9.12 0.62
C VAL A 380 5.47 -8.15 0.75
N ARG A 381 5.96 -7.62 -0.38
CA ARG A 381 7.12 -6.73 -0.45
C ARG A 381 6.76 -5.34 -0.88
#